data_AF-A0A7W0PUC1-F1
#
_entry.id   AF-A0A7W0PUC1-F1
#
_cell.length_a   1.000
_cell.length_b   1.000
_cell.length_c   1.000
_cell.angle_alpha   90.00
_cell.angle_beta   90.00
_cell.angle_gamma   90.00
#
_symmetry.space_group_name_H-M   'P 1'
#
loop_
_entity.id
_entity.type
_entity.pdbx_description
1 polymer ?
#
loop_
_entity_poly.entity_id
_entity_poly.type
_entity_poly.pdbx_seq_one_letter_code
_entity_poly.pdbx_strand_id
1 'polypeptide(L)'
;MASGPLLQPGKFTELFFLDEATAFAAGHRPCALCRREDYVRFGSIWRELHPSRIGADAIDAQLHAERVGPKARAQLHRRATLDDLPDGTFVLRDRAPWIVIGPELLRWTPAGYEDPGRRPTGVEASVVTPPSLVAVLRGGWESAVPLLHPSAQSRRIHRD
;
A
#
# COMPACT_ATOMS: atom_id res chain seq x y z
N MET A 1 -5.16 -1.12 -28.03
CA MET A 1 -5.71 -0.86 -26.69
C MET A 1 -7.21 -1.01 -26.79
N ALA A 2 -7.80 -2.06 -26.20
CA ALA A 2 -9.25 -2.21 -26.18
C ALA A 2 -9.73 -1.82 -24.78
N SER A 3 -10.18 -0.58 -24.61
CA SER A 3 -10.95 -0.19 -23.41
C SER A 3 -12.38 -0.68 -23.61
N GLY A 4 -12.72 -1.80 -22.98
CA GLY A 4 -14.12 -2.16 -22.76
C GLY A 4 -14.80 -1.18 -21.78
N PRO A 5 -16.14 -1.16 -21.70
CA PRO A 5 -16.85 -0.31 -20.76
C PRO A 5 -16.52 -0.69 -19.31
N LEU A 6 -16.08 0.28 -18.51
CA LEU A 6 -15.92 0.13 -17.06
C LEU A 6 -17.31 0.13 -16.38
N LEU A 7 -17.45 -0.54 -15.23
CA LEU A 7 -18.68 -0.62 -14.40
C LEU A 7 -19.87 -1.37 -15.04
N GLN A 8 -19.67 -2.64 -15.38
CA GLN A 8 -20.74 -3.53 -15.86
C GLN A 8 -21.42 -4.27 -14.69
N PRO A 9 -22.76 -4.21 -14.54
CA PRO A 9 -23.47 -4.97 -13.52
C PRO A 9 -23.18 -6.47 -13.64
N GLY A 10 -22.79 -7.11 -12.54
CA GLY A 10 -22.47 -8.55 -12.51
C GLY A 10 -21.11 -8.94 -13.12
N LYS A 11 -20.25 -7.96 -13.47
CA LYS A 11 -18.87 -8.21 -13.89
C LYS A 11 -17.89 -7.49 -12.97
N PHE A 12 -16.71 -8.08 -12.82
CA PHE A 12 -15.65 -7.53 -11.97
C PHE A 12 -15.07 -6.23 -12.57
N THR A 13 -14.93 -5.19 -11.75
CA THR A 13 -14.21 -3.95 -12.08
C THR A 13 -12.77 -4.02 -11.60
N GLU A 14 -11.84 -3.64 -12.47
CA GLU A 14 -10.38 -3.60 -12.21
C GLU A 14 -10.03 -2.63 -11.07
N LEU A 15 -8.84 -2.84 -10.47
CA LEU A 15 -8.32 -2.11 -9.30
C LEU A 15 -8.57 -0.59 -9.38
N PHE A 16 -9.35 -0.08 -8.43
CA PHE A 16 -9.66 1.36 -8.26
C PHE A 16 -8.46 2.22 -7.83
N PHE A 17 -7.26 1.64 -7.76
CA PHE A 17 -6.05 2.26 -7.27
C PHE A 17 -4.97 2.21 -8.34
N LEU A 18 -4.09 3.22 -8.32
CA LEU A 18 -2.95 3.30 -9.24
C LEU A 18 -2.10 2.03 -9.23
N ASP A 19 -1.88 1.45 -8.06
CA ASP A 19 -1.16 0.19 -7.84
C ASP A 19 -1.53 -0.43 -6.48
N GLU A 20 -0.90 -1.56 -6.17
CA GLU A 20 -1.14 -2.29 -4.92
C GLU A 20 -0.64 -1.53 -3.68
N ALA A 21 0.50 -0.83 -3.75
CA ALA A 21 0.97 -0.02 -2.63
C ALA A 21 -0.02 1.10 -2.27
N THR A 22 -0.63 1.73 -3.28
CA THR A 22 -1.70 2.72 -3.10
C THR A 22 -2.94 2.08 -2.46
N ALA A 23 -3.32 0.87 -2.90
CA ALA A 23 -4.41 0.11 -2.29
C ALA A 23 -4.11 -0.20 -0.81
N PHE A 24 -2.87 -0.57 -0.51
CA PHE A 24 -2.43 -0.85 0.87
C PHE A 24 -2.46 0.41 1.73
N ALA A 25 -2.00 1.56 1.22
CA ALA A 25 -2.10 2.84 1.92
C ALA A 25 -3.56 3.22 2.25
N ALA A 26 -4.49 2.88 1.35
CA ALA A 26 -5.92 3.04 1.56
C ALA A 26 -6.54 1.95 2.46
N GLY A 27 -5.78 0.96 2.90
CA GLY A 27 -6.22 -0.11 3.80
C GLY A 27 -6.97 -1.25 3.13
N HIS A 28 -6.68 -1.52 1.85
CA HIS A 28 -7.28 -2.62 1.11
C HIS A 28 -6.32 -3.81 1.02
N ARG A 29 -6.85 -5.00 1.31
CA ARG A 29 -6.22 -6.30 0.98
C ARG A 29 -6.54 -6.72 -0.47
N PRO A 30 -5.83 -7.71 -1.04
CA PRO A 30 -6.23 -8.32 -2.31
C PRO A 30 -7.69 -8.84 -2.29
N CYS A 31 -8.39 -8.64 -3.41
CA CYS A 31 -9.78 -9.05 -3.55
C CYS A 31 -9.90 -10.58 -3.54
N ALA A 32 -10.75 -11.11 -2.66
CA ALA A 32 -10.93 -12.56 -2.49
C ALA A 32 -11.58 -13.25 -3.70
N LEU A 33 -12.33 -12.51 -4.52
CA LEU A 33 -12.99 -13.04 -5.72
C LEU A 33 -12.06 -13.02 -6.94
N CYS A 34 -11.31 -11.93 -7.11
CA CYS A 34 -10.71 -11.63 -8.41
C CYS A 34 -9.20 -11.67 -8.43
N ARG A 35 -8.59 -11.57 -7.25
CA ARG A 35 -7.19 -11.89 -7.02
C ARG A 35 -7.12 -13.02 -6.00
N ARG A 36 -7.86 -14.11 -6.27
CA ARG A 36 -8.08 -15.21 -5.32
C ARG A 36 -6.76 -15.80 -4.80
N GLU A 37 -5.81 -16.04 -5.69
CA GLU A 37 -4.49 -16.59 -5.32
C GLU A 37 -3.72 -15.63 -4.41
N ASP A 38 -3.68 -14.33 -4.75
CA ASP A 38 -3.06 -13.32 -3.90
C ASP A 38 -3.78 -13.19 -2.56
N TYR A 39 -5.12 -13.26 -2.53
CA TYR A 39 -5.87 -13.27 -1.28
C TYR A 39 -5.51 -14.46 -0.40
N VAL A 40 -5.34 -15.65 -0.97
CA VAL A 40 -4.90 -16.83 -0.21
C VAL A 40 -3.49 -16.62 0.34
N ARG A 41 -2.54 -16.16 -0.48
CA ARG A 41 -1.17 -15.86 -0.05
C ARG A 41 -1.15 -14.79 1.05
N PHE A 42 -1.92 -13.72 0.86
CA PHE A 42 -2.07 -12.64 1.84
C PHE A 42 -2.60 -13.21 3.16
N GLY A 43 -3.63 -14.06 3.08
CA GLY A 43 -4.21 -14.73 4.25
C GLY A 43 -3.23 -15.63 5.00
N SER A 44 -2.26 -16.24 4.32
CA SER A 44 -1.20 -17.02 4.96
C SER A 44 -0.28 -16.15 5.80
N ILE A 45 0.27 -15.07 5.22
CA ILE A 45 1.12 -14.10 5.95
C ILE A 45 0.31 -13.46 7.09
N TRP A 46 -0.92 -13.04 6.80
CA TRP A 46 -1.80 -12.42 7.79
C TRP A 46 -2.05 -13.32 9.00
N ARG A 47 -2.25 -14.63 8.80
CA ARG A 47 -2.52 -15.57 9.89
C ARG A 47 -1.35 -15.68 10.86
N GLU A 48 -0.11 -15.58 10.37
CA GLU A 48 1.09 -15.59 11.21
C GLU A 48 1.16 -14.32 12.08
N LEU A 49 0.73 -13.18 11.54
CA LEU A 49 0.75 -11.88 12.22
C LEU A 49 -0.46 -11.69 13.17
N HIS A 50 -1.61 -12.23 12.81
CA HIS A 50 -2.91 -11.99 13.45
C HIS A 50 -3.74 -13.29 13.56
N PRO A 51 -3.29 -14.29 14.36
CA PRO A 51 -3.88 -15.63 14.37
C PRO A 51 -5.37 -15.67 14.79
N SER A 52 -5.86 -14.65 15.50
CA SER A 52 -7.25 -14.54 15.94
C SER A 52 -8.16 -13.66 15.07
N ARG A 53 -7.64 -13.06 14.00
CA ARG A 53 -8.38 -12.13 13.11
C ARG A 53 -8.38 -12.61 11.67
N ILE A 54 -8.96 -13.78 11.43
CA ILE A 54 -8.91 -14.44 10.12
C ILE A 54 -10.18 -14.19 9.32
N GLY A 55 -10.02 -14.15 7.99
CA GLY A 55 -11.12 -13.95 7.05
C GLY A 55 -11.27 -12.49 6.63
N ALA A 56 -11.90 -12.30 5.47
CA ALA A 56 -12.11 -11.02 4.82
C ALA A 56 -12.62 -9.94 5.77
N ASP A 57 -13.75 -10.19 6.44
CA ASP A 57 -14.40 -9.20 7.30
C ASP A 57 -13.54 -8.81 8.51
N ALA A 58 -12.83 -9.77 9.11
CA ALA A 58 -11.95 -9.51 10.25
C ALA A 58 -10.71 -8.69 9.84
N ILE A 59 -10.15 -8.97 8.66
CA ILE A 59 -9.06 -8.19 8.08
C ILE A 59 -9.55 -6.76 7.81
N ASP A 60 -10.68 -6.62 7.11
CA ASP A 60 -11.22 -5.32 6.71
C ASP A 60 -11.56 -4.46 7.93
N ALA A 61 -12.12 -5.05 8.98
CA ALA A 61 -12.39 -4.37 10.25
C ALA A 61 -11.10 -3.90 10.94
N GLN A 62 -10.05 -4.72 10.98
CA GLN A 62 -8.75 -4.35 11.54
C GLN A 62 -8.14 -3.17 10.78
N LEU A 63 -8.08 -3.25 9.44
CA LEU A 63 -7.51 -2.21 8.58
C LEU A 63 -8.30 -0.91 8.66
N HIS A 64 -9.63 -0.99 8.80
CA HIS A 64 -10.47 0.18 9.01
C HIS A 64 -10.17 0.87 10.36
N ALA A 65 -10.10 0.10 11.44
CA ALA A 65 -9.79 0.61 12.79
C ALA A 65 -8.39 1.21 12.88
N GLU A 66 -7.45 0.74 12.05
CA GLU A 66 -6.11 1.28 11.96
C GLU A 66 -6.02 2.62 11.21
N ARG A 67 -7.00 2.91 10.35
CA ARG A 67 -7.06 4.14 9.54
C ARG A 67 -7.92 5.24 10.14
N VAL A 68 -9.04 4.89 10.78
CA VAL A 68 -10.05 5.87 11.19
C VAL A 68 -10.13 5.92 12.71
N GLY A 69 -9.91 7.12 13.26
CA GLY A 69 -10.00 7.35 14.70
C GLY A 69 -11.45 7.29 15.23
N PRO A 70 -11.63 7.18 16.56
CA PRO A 70 -12.96 7.11 17.19
C PRO A 70 -13.85 8.33 16.89
N LYS A 71 -13.22 9.48 16.60
CA LYS A 71 -13.90 10.64 16.02
C LYS A 71 -13.90 10.45 14.51
N ALA A 72 -15.08 10.18 13.94
CA ALA A 72 -15.36 9.68 12.58
C ALA A 72 -14.82 10.47 11.36
N ARG A 73 -13.77 11.30 11.51
CA ARG A 73 -13.14 12.06 10.43
C ARG A 73 -11.61 12.18 10.55
N ALA A 74 -11.00 11.72 11.64
CA ALA A 74 -9.55 11.80 11.80
C ALA A 74 -8.88 10.54 11.22
N GLN A 75 -8.02 10.72 10.20
CA GLN A 75 -7.11 9.66 9.77
C GLN A 75 -6.05 9.43 10.86
N LEU A 76 -5.84 8.18 11.23
CA LEU A 76 -4.80 7.77 12.16
C LEU A 76 -3.51 7.53 11.39
N HIS A 77 -2.47 8.30 11.71
CA HIS A 77 -1.12 8.05 11.23
C HIS A 77 -0.22 7.78 12.41
N ARG A 78 0.46 6.63 12.40
CA ARG A 78 1.48 6.31 13.39
C ARG A 78 2.80 6.97 12.98
N ARG A 79 3.64 7.29 13.95
CA ARG A 79 5.01 7.74 13.69
C ARG A 79 5.92 6.52 13.62
N ALA A 80 6.87 6.54 12.70
CA ALA A 80 7.95 5.56 12.61
C ALA A 80 9.19 6.23 12.04
N THR A 81 10.36 5.74 12.44
CA THR A 81 11.64 6.10 11.82
C THR A 81 11.63 5.59 10.39
N LEU A 82 12.02 6.45 9.44
CA LEU A 82 12.06 6.07 8.04
C LEU A 82 12.88 4.82 7.84
N ASP A 83 14.05 4.67 8.47
CA ASP A 83 14.95 3.52 8.37
C ASP A 83 14.29 2.15 8.62
N ASP A 84 13.24 2.09 9.44
CA ASP A 84 12.57 0.85 9.84
C ASP A 84 11.44 0.42 8.88
N LEU A 85 11.12 1.28 7.91
CA LEU A 85 10.01 1.05 6.99
C LEU A 85 10.43 0.18 5.80
N PRO A 86 9.66 -0.88 5.48
CA PRO A 86 9.87 -1.66 4.28
C PRO A 86 9.42 -0.86 3.04
N ASP A 87 9.96 -1.28 1.88
CA ASP A 87 9.54 -0.76 0.58
C ASP A 87 8.04 -0.94 0.36
N GLY A 88 7.43 0.02 -0.34
CA GLY A 88 5.98 0.07 -0.53
C GLY A 88 5.20 0.77 0.59
N THR A 89 5.86 1.18 1.67
CA THR A 89 5.22 1.93 2.75
C THR A 89 5.00 3.39 2.35
N PHE A 90 3.78 3.89 2.52
CA PHE A 90 3.46 5.30 2.35
C PHE A 90 3.67 6.09 3.65
N VAL A 91 4.29 7.26 3.50
CA VAL A 91 4.50 8.24 4.56
C VAL A 91 4.05 9.63 4.11
N LEU A 92 3.76 10.52 5.07
CA LEU A 92 3.55 11.92 4.80
C LEU A 92 4.83 12.72 5.02
N ARG A 93 5.18 13.54 4.04
CA ARG A 93 6.22 14.56 4.11
C ARG A 93 5.69 15.82 3.43
N ASP A 94 5.83 16.96 4.11
CA ASP A 94 5.35 18.26 3.62
C ASP A 94 3.87 18.22 3.19
N ARG A 95 3.05 17.47 3.93
CA ARG A 95 1.62 17.20 3.67
C ARG A 95 1.30 16.45 2.37
N ALA A 96 2.31 15.97 1.65
CA ALA A 96 2.14 15.10 0.49
C ALA A 96 2.42 13.63 0.86
N PRO A 97 1.77 12.66 0.18
CA PRO A 97 2.11 11.25 0.31
C PRO A 97 3.37 10.91 -0.50
N TRP A 98 4.26 10.15 0.13
CA TRP A 98 5.49 9.64 -0.45
C TRP A 98 5.61 8.16 -0.18
N ILE A 99 6.19 7.41 -1.11
CA ILE A 99 6.43 5.98 -0.96
C ILE A 99 7.91 5.70 -0.67
N VAL A 100 8.17 4.76 0.24
CA VAL A 100 9.51 4.27 0.56
C VAL A 100 9.94 3.22 -0.47
N ILE A 101 11.10 3.41 -1.09
CA ILE A 101 11.72 2.46 -2.05
C ILE A 101 13.24 2.48 -1.86
N GLY A 102 13.79 1.48 -1.19
CA GLY A 102 15.20 1.37 -0.83
C GLY A 102 15.73 2.66 -0.19
N PRO A 103 16.75 3.31 -0.79
CA PRO A 103 17.33 4.54 -0.28
C PRO A 103 16.58 5.81 -0.71
N GLU A 104 15.42 5.68 -1.35
CA GLU A 104 14.67 6.78 -1.96
C GLU A 104 13.26 6.90 -1.38
N LEU A 105 12.71 8.10 -1.54
CA LEU A 105 11.29 8.40 -1.43
C LEU A 105 10.83 8.92 -2.79
N LEU A 106 9.68 8.47 -3.28
CA LEU A 106 9.03 9.06 -4.46
C LEU A 106 7.71 9.71 -4.05
N ARG A 107 7.44 10.91 -4.55
CA ARG A 107 6.17 11.59 -4.31
C ARG A 107 5.09 10.90 -5.11
N TRP A 108 3.98 10.58 -4.46
CA TRP A 108 2.82 10.00 -5.13
C TRP A 108 1.91 11.09 -5.68
N THR A 109 1.38 10.83 -6.88
CA THR A 109 0.28 11.57 -7.49
C THR A 109 -0.74 10.60 -8.08
N PRO A 110 -1.95 11.06 -8.40
CA PRO A 110 -2.93 10.24 -9.13
C PRO A 110 -2.43 9.73 -10.49
N ALA A 111 -1.44 10.40 -11.10
CA ALA A 111 -0.89 10.02 -12.41
C ALA A 111 0.33 9.09 -12.32
N GLY A 112 0.88 8.88 -11.13
CA GLY A 112 2.14 8.16 -10.97
C GLY A 112 3.04 8.71 -9.86
N TYR A 113 4.24 8.17 -9.80
CA TYR A 113 5.30 8.58 -8.89
C TYR A 113 6.27 9.54 -9.57
N GLU A 114 6.65 10.58 -8.84
CA GLU A 114 7.55 11.64 -9.32
C GLU A 114 8.47 12.16 -8.21
N ASP A 115 9.28 13.17 -8.55
CA ASP A 115 10.17 13.89 -7.64
C ASP A 115 11.02 12.98 -6.72
N PRO A 116 11.94 12.16 -7.26
CA PRO A 116 12.76 11.29 -6.44
C PRO A 116 13.57 12.10 -5.43
N GLY A 117 13.45 11.73 -4.16
CA GLY A 117 14.21 12.31 -3.05
C GLY A 117 14.97 11.23 -2.30
N ARG A 118 16.13 11.60 -1.72
CA ARG A 118 16.84 10.70 -0.81
C ARG A 118 15.97 10.43 0.43
N ARG A 119 15.90 9.18 0.87
CA ARG A 119 15.36 8.80 2.19
C ARG A 119 16.33 9.28 3.27
N PRO A 120 15.96 10.26 4.10
CA PRO A 120 16.84 10.70 5.17
C PRO A 120 16.89 9.64 6.29
N THR A 121 18.07 9.47 6.87
CA THR A 121 18.35 8.52 7.96
C THR A 121 18.05 9.16 9.32
N GLY A 122 17.52 8.38 10.26
CA GLY A 122 17.18 8.81 11.61
C GLY A 122 16.01 9.80 11.69
N VAL A 123 15.25 9.95 10.59
CA VAL A 123 14.11 10.87 10.53
C VAL A 123 12.82 10.10 10.73
N GLU A 124 11.98 10.57 11.64
CA GLU A 124 10.63 10.06 11.79
C GLU A 124 9.64 10.69 10.81
N ALA A 125 8.76 9.85 10.26
CA ALA A 125 7.65 10.29 9.41
C ALA A 125 6.30 9.76 9.92
N SER A 126 5.22 10.41 9.51
CA SER A 126 3.87 9.92 9.74
C SER A 126 3.52 8.90 8.68
N VAL A 127 3.25 7.65 9.08
CA VAL A 127 2.96 6.53 8.19
C VAL A 127 1.47 6.52 7.83
N VAL A 128 1.19 6.46 6.53
CA VAL A 128 -0.17 6.37 5.98
C VAL A 128 -0.60 4.92 5.84
N THR A 129 0.31 4.02 5.44
CA THR A 129 0.02 2.60 5.34
C THR A 129 -0.33 2.01 6.71
N PRO A 130 -1.46 1.30 6.85
CA PRO A 130 -1.83 0.66 8.11
C PRO A 130 -0.72 -0.26 8.63
N PRO A 131 -0.47 -0.28 9.95
CA PRO A 131 0.63 -1.06 10.54
C PRO A 131 0.53 -2.56 10.24
N SER A 132 -0.67 -3.14 10.12
CA SER A 132 -0.81 -4.53 9.68
C SER A 132 -0.30 -4.75 8.26
N LEU A 133 -0.53 -3.80 7.34
CA LEU A 133 -0.03 -3.89 5.96
C LEU A 133 1.46 -3.58 5.86
N VAL A 134 2.00 -2.71 6.72
CA VAL A 134 3.45 -2.55 6.88
C VAL A 134 4.09 -3.88 7.34
N ALA A 135 3.45 -4.60 8.26
CA ALA A 135 3.93 -5.90 8.71
C ALA A 135 3.85 -6.96 7.60
N VAL A 136 2.79 -6.96 6.78
CA VAL A 136 2.68 -7.83 5.59
C VAL A 136 3.80 -7.55 4.58
N LEU A 137 4.09 -6.28 4.29
CA LEU A 137 5.22 -5.90 3.42
C LEU A 137 6.55 -6.40 3.99
N ARG A 138 6.76 -6.27 5.30
CA ARG A 138 7.96 -6.79 5.99
C ARG A 138 8.05 -8.31 5.94
N GLY A 139 6.92 -9.01 5.89
CA GLY A 139 6.83 -10.47 5.74
C GLY A 139 7.17 -10.99 4.35
N GLY A 140 7.66 -10.15 3.44
CA GLY A 140 8.03 -10.55 2.07
C GLY A 140 6.82 -10.70 1.16
N TRP A 141 5.86 -9.77 1.26
CA TRP A 141 4.69 -9.78 0.38
C TRP A 141 5.08 -9.74 -1.10
N GLU A 142 4.67 -10.77 -1.83
CA GLU A 142 4.80 -10.89 -3.28
C GLU A 142 3.44 -11.25 -3.86
N SER A 143 3.06 -10.61 -4.97
CA SER A 143 1.77 -10.84 -5.60
C SER A 143 1.92 -10.99 -7.11
N ALA A 144 0.86 -11.48 -7.77
CA ALA A 144 0.85 -11.66 -9.22
C ALA A 144 0.90 -10.33 -10.00
N VAL A 145 0.58 -9.21 -9.35
CA VAL A 145 0.67 -7.87 -9.94
C VAL A 145 1.83 -7.11 -9.32
N PRO A 146 2.49 -6.20 -10.06
CA PRO A 146 3.52 -5.35 -9.47
C PRO A 146 2.99 -4.57 -8.27
N LEU A 147 3.78 -4.51 -7.20
CA LEU A 147 3.47 -3.68 -6.03
C LEU A 147 3.32 -2.19 -6.41
N LEU A 148 4.12 -1.75 -7.39
CA LEU A 148 4.28 -0.36 -7.78
C LEU A 148 3.94 -0.14 -9.25
N HIS A 149 3.31 1.00 -9.53
CA HIS A 149 3.08 1.47 -10.89
C HIS A 149 4.44 1.71 -11.63
N PRO A 150 4.54 1.44 -12.95
CA PRO A 150 5.80 1.55 -13.70
C PRO A 150 6.53 2.89 -13.61
N SER A 151 5.80 3.99 -13.34
CA SER A 151 6.39 5.32 -13.11
C SER A 151 7.43 5.34 -11.98
N ALA A 152 7.36 4.40 -11.02
CA ALA A 152 8.34 4.26 -9.94
C ALA A 152 9.71 3.75 -10.43
N GLN A 153 9.78 3.10 -11.59
CA GLN A 153 10.99 2.48 -12.12
C GLN A 153 11.64 3.35 -13.22
N SER A 154 10.83 4.09 -13.98
CA SER A 154 11.23 4.76 -15.22
C SER A 154 12.26 5.89 -15.08
N ARG A 155 12.68 6.29 -13.86
CA ARG A 155 13.66 7.37 -13.64
C ARG A 155 15.07 6.90 -13.29
N ARG A 156 15.30 5.60 -13.14
CA ARG A 156 16.66 5.05 -12.85
C ARG A 156 17.57 4.96 -14.08
N ILE A 157 17.05 5.14 -15.29
CA ILE A 157 17.76 4.88 -16.56
C ILE A 157 18.51 6.11 -17.12
N HIS A 158 18.59 7.24 -16.39
CA HIS A 158 19.22 8.48 -16.88
C HIS A 158 20.22 9.10 -15.91
N ARG A 159 20.90 8.27 -15.11
CA ARG A 159 21.85 8.78 -14.11
C ARG A 159 23.12 7.92 -14.07
N ASP A 160 23.75 7.82 -15.24
CA ASP A 160 25.17 7.46 -15.43
C ASP A 160 25.90 8.65 -16.06
#